data_AF-A0A1Q6EPB6-F1
#
_entry.id   AF-A0A1Q6EPB6-F1
#
_cell.length_a   1.000
_cell.length_b   1.000
_cell.length_c   1.000
_cell.angle_alpha   90.00
_cell.angle_beta   90.00
_cell.angle_gamma   90.00
#
_symmetry.space_group_name_H-M   'P 1'
#
loop_
_entity.id
_entity.type
_entity.pdbx_description
1 polymer ?
#
loop_
_entity_poly.entity_id
_entity_poly.type
_entity_poly.pdbx_seq_one_letter_code
_entity_poly.pdbx_strand_id
1 'polypeptide(L)'
;MGVKQRIKTIVPHRVWRVLQGCKANMTLASYYAGQRKRFLRFCAGQWNVGQSEQLRGTMVYYIHRIEKGLSHRRFRAGFGRSAFGELRSVMDEWRERDYPVDDVTYIAARQVVRAYVRKHRALEKPIPEFVGVWFADEVASVDIESVETLRAMRA
;
A
#
# COMPACT_ATOMS: atom_id res chain seq x y z
N MET A 1 -38.15 17.76 30.84
CA MET A 1 -36.71 17.57 31.14
C MET A 1 -36.26 16.25 30.57
N GLY A 2 -35.19 16.22 29.78
CA GLY A 2 -34.68 14.98 29.18
C GLY A 2 -34.14 14.01 30.24
N VAL A 3 -34.27 12.70 29.98
CA VAL A 3 -33.84 11.61 30.89
C VAL A 3 -32.39 11.80 31.36
N LYS A 4 -31.52 12.32 30.49
CA LYS A 4 -30.11 12.63 30.75
C LYS A 4 -29.90 13.71 31.83
N GLN A 5 -30.76 14.73 31.90
CA GLN A 5 -30.69 15.74 32.97
C GLN A 5 -31.10 15.15 34.32
N ARG A 6 -32.17 14.34 34.36
CA ARG A 6 -32.64 13.70 35.60
C ARG A 6 -31.59 12.77 36.22
N ILE A 7 -30.91 11.97 35.40
CA ILE A 7 -29.85 11.05 35.86
C ILE A 7 -28.67 11.83 36.49
N LYS A 8 -28.28 12.97 35.89
CA LYS A 8 -27.17 13.78 36.40
C LYS A 8 -27.47 14.46 37.75
N THR A 9 -28.74 14.78 38.03
CA THR A 9 -29.18 15.32 39.33
C THR A 9 -29.22 14.28 40.44
N ILE A 10 -29.47 13.02 40.10
CA ILE A 10 -29.60 11.92 41.07
C ILE A 10 -28.23 11.33 41.42
N VAL A 11 -27.32 11.24 40.44
CA VAL A 11 -26.03 10.57 40.62
C VAL A 11 -25.00 11.56 41.18
N PRO A 12 -24.41 11.30 42.37
CA PRO A 12 -23.37 12.15 42.94
C PRO A 12 -22.17 12.31 42.00
N HIS A 13 -21.57 13.49 41.98
CA HIS A 13 -20.51 13.83 41.02
C HIS A 13 -19.31 12.87 41.05
N ARG A 14 -18.97 12.30 42.22
CA ARG A 14 -17.93 11.26 42.34
C ARG A 14 -18.30 9.96 41.60
N VAL A 15 -19.54 9.48 41.79
CA VAL A 15 -20.05 8.27 41.14
C VAL A 15 -20.12 8.46 39.63
N TRP A 16 -20.57 9.63 39.18
CA TRP A 16 -20.59 9.97 37.76
C TRP A 16 -19.19 9.91 37.12
N ARG A 17 -18.17 10.43 37.81
CA ARG A 17 -16.77 10.36 37.36
C ARG A 17 -16.28 8.91 37.22
N VAL A 18 -16.59 8.06 38.20
CA VAL A 18 -16.24 6.62 38.15
C VAL A 18 -16.92 5.93 36.97
N LEU A 19 -18.23 6.15 36.77
CA LEU A 19 -18.97 5.58 35.64
C LEU A 19 -18.43 6.03 34.29
N GLN A 20 -18.05 7.31 34.16
CA GLN A 20 -17.38 7.80 32.95
C GLN A 20 -16.02 7.12 32.75
N GLY A 21 -15.24 6.90 33.82
CA GLY A 21 -13.99 6.15 33.77
C GLY A 21 -14.18 4.70 33.34
N CYS A 22 -15.15 3.98 33.91
CA CYS A 22 -15.49 2.61 33.51
C CYS A 22 -15.92 2.56 32.04
N LYS A 23 -16.80 3.47 31.61
CA LYS A 23 -17.21 3.57 30.21
C LYS A 23 -16.01 3.82 29.30
N ALA A 24 -15.14 4.77 29.65
CA ALA A 24 -13.95 5.08 28.88
C ALA A 24 -13.02 3.87 28.77
N ASN A 25 -12.80 3.13 29.85
CA ASN A 25 -11.99 1.91 29.86
C ASN A 25 -12.61 0.80 28.99
N MET A 26 -13.93 0.59 29.05
CA MET A 26 -14.62 -0.38 28.20
C MET A 26 -14.50 0.00 26.71
N THR A 27 -14.71 1.27 26.39
CA THR A 27 -14.55 1.79 25.03
C THR A 27 -13.11 1.62 24.54
N LEU A 28 -12.12 1.95 25.38
CA LEU A 28 -10.71 1.79 25.08
C LEU A 28 -10.35 0.32 24.84
N ALA A 29 -10.81 -0.59 25.69
CA ALA A 29 -10.60 -2.02 25.54
C ALA A 29 -11.18 -2.54 24.21
N SER A 30 -12.38 -2.08 23.82
CA SER A 30 -12.97 -2.40 22.53
C SER A 30 -12.12 -1.91 21.35
N TYR A 31 -11.62 -0.67 21.41
CA TYR A 31 -10.72 -0.14 20.39
C TYR A 31 -9.43 -0.94 20.29
N TYR A 32 -8.79 -1.28 21.42
CA TYR A 32 -7.59 -2.12 21.42
C TYR A 32 -7.86 -3.51 20.85
N ALA A 33 -8.99 -4.15 21.19
CA ALA A 33 -9.34 -5.45 20.65
C ALA A 33 -9.47 -5.40 19.12
N GLY A 34 -10.14 -4.36 18.59
CA GLY A 34 -10.27 -4.14 17.15
C GLY A 34 -8.91 -3.93 16.46
N GLN A 35 -8.08 -3.05 17.02
CA GLN A 35 -6.74 -2.77 16.48
C GLN A 35 -5.83 -3.99 16.53
N ARG A 36 -5.85 -4.75 17.63
CA ARG A 36 -5.09 -5.99 17.77
C ARG A 36 -5.49 -7.01 16.69
N LYS A 37 -6.79 -7.22 16.49
CA LYS A 37 -7.29 -8.13 15.45
C LYS A 37 -6.81 -7.71 14.06
N ARG A 38 -6.90 -6.41 13.76
CA ARG A 38 -6.43 -5.85 12.49
C ARG A 38 -4.91 -6.02 12.34
N PHE A 39 -4.14 -5.68 13.35
CA PHE A 39 -2.69 -5.82 13.35
C PHE A 39 -2.28 -7.27 13.08
N LEU A 40 -2.83 -8.24 13.83
CA LEU A 40 -2.49 -9.65 13.65
C LEU A 40 -2.84 -10.17 12.25
N ARG A 41 -3.90 -9.66 11.63
CA ARG A 41 -4.33 -10.05 10.28
C ARG A 41 -3.53 -9.42 9.15
N PHE A 42 -3.04 -8.18 9.30
CA PHE A 42 -2.39 -7.45 8.20
C PHE A 42 -0.88 -7.27 8.39
N CYS A 43 -0.35 -7.48 9.60
CA CYS A 43 1.08 -7.35 9.84
C CYS A 43 1.86 -8.50 9.18
N ALA A 44 3.04 -8.18 8.69
CA ALA A 44 4.05 -9.13 8.24
C ALA A 44 4.73 -9.82 9.43
N GLY A 45 3.99 -10.65 10.13
CA GLY A 45 4.50 -11.54 11.17
C GLY A 45 4.70 -12.97 10.67
N GLN A 46 5.50 -13.76 11.39
CA GLN A 46 5.76 -15.18 11.08
C GLN A 46 4.47 -16.02 11.01
N TRP A 47 3.42 -15.63 11.74
CA TRP A 47 2.13 -16.30 11.77
C TRP A 47 1.25 -16.03 10.53
N ASN A 48 1.68 -15.16 9.62
CA ASN A 48 0.86 -14.67 8.51
C ASN A 48 1.53 -14.84 7.15
N VAL A 49 2.65 -15.61 7.12
CA VAL A 49 3.55 -15.75 5.96
C VAL A 49 2.79 -16.15 4.70
N GLY A 50 2.82 -15.24 3.73
CA GLY A 50 2.26 -15.37 2.40
C GLY A 50 0.73 -15.42 2.34
N GLN A 51 0.04 -15.00 3.41
CA GLN A 51 -1.37 -14.66 3.32
C GLN A 51 -1.55 -13.42 2.44
N SER A 52 -2.66 -13.38 1.70
CA SER A 52 -2.96 -12.29 0.76
C SER A 52 -2.84 -10.91 1.41
N GLU A 53 -3.28 -10.76 2.65
CA GLU A 53 -3.24 -9.52 3.42
C GLU A 53 -1.82 -9.04 3.72
N GLN A 54 -0.93 -9.98 4.06
CA GLN A 54 0.47 -9.67 4.28
C GLN A 54 1.12 -9.26 2.97
N LEU A 55 0.98 -10.08 1.91
CA LEU A 55 1.59 -9.79 0.61
C LEU A 55 1.10 -8.46 0.06
N ARG A 56 -0.19 -8.14 0.24
CA ARG A 56 -0.75 -6.83 -0.07
C ARG A 56 -0.05 -5.71 0.68
N GLY A 57 0.10 -5.84 2.01
CA GLY A 57 0.80 -4.85 2.83
C GLY A 57 2.26 -4.66 2.41
N THR A 58 2.96 -5.76 2.10
CA THR A 58 4.35 -5.74 1.64
C THR A 58 4.47 -5.09 0.26
N MET A 59 3.58 -5.39 -0.69
CA MET A 59 3.52 -4.71 -1.98
C MET A 59 3.32 -3.20 -1.80
N VAL A 60 2.32 -2.79 -1.00
CA VAL A 60 2.06 -1.37 -0.69
C VAL A 60 3.31 -0.69 -0.15
N TYR A 61 4.03 -1.34 0.76
CA TYR A 61 5.28 -0.80 1.31
C TYR A 61 6.32 -0.52 0.22
N TYR A 62 6.58 -1.47 -0.68
CA TYR A 62 7.56 -1.30 -1.75
C TYR A 62 7.10 -0.34 -2.85
N ILE A 63 5.81 -0.32 -3.19
CA ILE A 63 5.20 0.68 -4.08
C ILE A 63 5.54 2.08 -3.57
N HIS A 64 5.22 2.38 -2.30
CA HIS A 64 5.46 3.71 -1.74
C HIS A 64 6.95 4.06 -1.69
N ARG A 65 7.85 3.10 -1.48
CA ARG A 65 9.30 3.35 -1.53
C ARG A 65 9.74 3.77 -2.93
N ILE A 66 9.19 3.14 -3.96
CA ILE A 66 9.50 3.49 -5.36
C ILE A 66 8.88 4.86 -5.70
N GLU A 67 7.61 5.10 -5.34
CA GLU A 67 6.93 6.39 -5.55
C GLU A 67 7.66 7.57 -4.93
N LYS A 68 8.14 7.42 -3.69
CA LYS A 68 8.98 8.44 -3.03
C LYS A 68 10.25 8.70 -3.83
N GLY A 69 10.90 7.64 -4.31
CA GLY A 69 12.05 7.71 -5.21
C GLY A 69 11.75 8.50 -6.49
N LEU A 70 10.59 8.24 -7.10
CA LEU A 70 10.08 8.96 -8.27
C LEU A 70 9.74 10.42 -7.97
N SER A 71 9.32 10.76 -6.76
CA SER A 71 8.87 12.10 -6.40
C SER A 71 10.00 13.09 -6.10
N HIS A 72 11.26 12.63 -6.03
CA HIS A 72 12.39 13.52 -5.79
C HIS A 72 12.58 14.55 -6.92
N ARG A 73 12.76 15.83 -6.53
CA ARG A 73 13.12 16.93 -7.45
C ARG A 73 14.39 16.64 -8.25
N ARG A 74 15.41 16.11 -7.57
CA ARG A 74 16.64 15.62 -8.20
C ARG A 74 16.51 14.11 -8.39
N PHE A 75 15.98 13.73 -9.54
CA PHE A 75 15.78 12.33 -9.87
C PHE A 75 17.12 11.60 -10.03
N ARG A 76 17.32 10.53 -9.26
CA ARG A 76 18.49 9.65 -9.40
C ARG A 76 18.13 8.48 -10.32
N ALA A 77 18.53 8.54 -11.59
CA ALA A 77 18.35 7.40 -12.49
C ALA A 77 19.00 6.13 -11.91
N GLY A 78 18.32 4.98 -12.07
CA GLY A 78 18.80 3.70 -11.53
C GLY A 78 18.66 3.48 -10.03
N PHE A 79 17.91 4.34 -9.31
CA PHE A 79 17.64 4.09 -7.90
C PHE A 79 16.80 2.81 -7.69
N GLY A 80 16.86 2.27 -6.47
CA GLY A 80 15.81 1.38 -5.97
C GLY A 80 15.98 -0.10 -6.28
N ARG A 81 17.14 -0.57 -6.76
CA ARG A 81 17.37 -1.99 -7.08
C ARG A 81 16.82 -2.96 -6.03
N SER A 82 17.05 -2.71 -4.74
CA SER A 82 16.51 -3.58 -3.68
C SER A 82 14.98 -3.51 -3.62
N ALA A 83 14.38 -2.33 -3.72
CA ALA A 83 12.92 -2.17 -3.65
C ALA A 83 12.22 -2.85 -4.83
N PHE A 84 12.80 -2.78 -6.04
CA PHE A 84 12.28 -3.49 -7.20
C PHE A 84 12.45 -5.01 -7.09
N GLY A 85 13.60 -5.48 -6.57
CA GLY A 85 13.84 -6.91 -6.38
C GLY A 85 12.86 -7.53 -5.40
N GLU A 86 12.63 -6.84 -4.28
CA GLU A 86 11.66 -7.27 -3.28
C GLU A 86 10.22 -7.17 -3.78
N LEU A 87 9.87 -6.10 -4.51
CA LEU A 87 8.55 -5.98 -5.13
C LEU A 87 8.28 -7.13 -6.09
N ARG A 88 9.28 -7.48 -6.91
CA ARG A 88 9.22 -8.63 -7.81
C ARG A 88 8.97 -9.91 -7.02
N SER A 89 9.79 -10.20 -6.00
CA SER A 89 9.63 -11.41 -5.18
C SER A 89 8.23 -11.54 -4.58
N VAL A 90 7.66 -10.44 -4.08
CA VAL A 90 6.30 -10.44 -3.50
C VAL A 90 5.22 -10.64 -4.58
N MET A 91 5.40 -10.06 -5.76
CA MET A 91 4.49 -10.26 -6.89
C MET A 91 4.58 -11.67 -7.47
N ASP A 92 5.78 -12.27 -7.49
CA ASP A 92 6.02 -13.66 -7.88
C ASP A 92 5.30 -14.59 -6.90
N GLU A 93 5.49 -14.41 -5.58
CA GLU A 93 4.79 -15.19 -4.55
C GLU A 93 3.25 -15.02 -4.62
N TRP A 94 2.77 -13.82 -4.93
CA TRP A 94 1.34 -13.57 -5.13
C TRP A 94 0.76 -14.43 -6.26
N ARG A 95 1.48 -14.54 -7.38
CA ARG A 95 1.06 -15.37 -8.52
C ARG A 95 1.19 -16.86 -8.24
N GLU A 96 2.26 -17.28 -7.56
CA GLU A 96 2.46 -18.69 -7.17
C GLU A 96 1.33 -19.21 -6.26
N ARG A 97 0.69 -18.31 -5.50
CA ARG A 97 -0.46 -18.62 -4.64
C ARG A 97 -1.81 -18.46 -5.33
N ASP A 98 -1.83 -18.23 -6.64
CA ASP A 98 -3.03 -18.05 -7.46
C ASP A 98 -3.94 -16.92 -6.95
N TYR A 99 -3.35 -15.86 -6.41
CA TYR A 99 -4.13 -14.69 -6.01
C TYR A 99 -4.50 -13.81 -7.21
N PRO A 100 -5.65 -13.12 -7.17
CA PRO A 100 -6.15 -12.38 -8.33
C PRO A 100 -5.20 -11.25 -8.77
N VAL A 101 -4.87 -11.20 -10.05
CA VAL A 101 -4.00 -10.16 -10.65
C VAL A 101 -4.76 -8.87 -11.00
N ASP A 102 -6.09 -8.90 -10.92
CA ASP A 102 -6.97 -7.74 -10.97
C ASP A 102 -7.12 -7.06 -9.59
N ASP A 103 -6.43 -7.54 -8.55
CA ASP A 103 -6.36 -6.87 -7.26
C ASP A 103 -5.77 -5.46 -7.42
N VAL A 104 -6.42 -4.48 -6.78
CA VAL A 104 -6.05 -3.07 -6.84
C VAL A 104 -4.58 -2.83 -6.50
N THR A 105 -4.04 -3.60 -5.55
CA THR A 105 -2.64 -3.46 -5.10
C THR A 105 -1.68 -4.05 -6.11
N TYR A 106 -2.04 -5.20 -6.71
CA TYR A 106 -1.24 -5.82 -7.76
C TYR A 106 -1.19 -4.92 -9.01
N ILE A 107 -2.33 -4.34 -9.39
CA ILE A 107 -2.39 -3.33 -10.46
C ILE A 107 -1.52 -2.12 -10.10
N ALA A 108 -1.62 -1.58 -8.88
CA ALA A 108 -0.81 -0.45 -8.44
C ALA A 108 0.70 -0.75 -8.50
N ALA A 109 1.12 -1.98 -8.16
CA ALA A 109 2.51 -2.43 -8.30
C ALA A 109 3.00 -2.34 -9.76
N ARG A 110 2.19 -2.79 -10.71
CA ARG A 110 2.52 -2.66 -12.14
C ARG A 110 2.58 -1.20 -12.57
N GLN A 111 1.64 -0.38 -12.10
CA GLN A 111 1.59 1.04 -12.46
C GLN A 111 2.80 1.82 -11.94
N VAL A 112 3.31 1.54 -10.74
CA VAL A 112 4.52 2.23 -10.24
C VAL A 112 5.76 1.87 -11.06
N VAL A 113 5.86 0.63 -11.54
CA VAL A 113 6.94 0.20 -12.45
C VAL A 113 6.82 0.92 -13.79
N ARG A 114 5.61 0.97 -14.39
CA ARG A 114 5.37 1.72 -15.63
C ARG A 114 5.69 3.21 -15.47
N ALA A 115 5.33 3.82 -14.34
CA ALA A 115 5.66 5.21 -14.05
C ALA A 115 7.19 5.43 -13.98
N TYR A 116 7.93 4.48 -13.42
CA TYR A 116 9.40 4.51 -13.40
C TYR A 116 9.99 4.45 -14.81
N VAL A 117 9.46 3.58 -15.67
CA VAL A 117 9.87 3.47 -17.07
C VAL A 117 9.57 4.77 -17.83
N ARG A 118 8.34 5.28 -17.75
CA ARG A 118 7.94 6.55 -18.37
C ARG A 118 8.86 7.70 -17.94
N LYS A 119 9.21 7.77 -16.66
CA LYS A 119 10.12 8.80 -16.15
C LYS A 119 11.54 8.68 -16.72
N HIS A 120 12.06 7.47 -16.91
CA HIS A 120 13.37 7.28 -17.56
C HIS A 120 13.32 7.69 -19.03
N ARG A 121 12.28 7.30 -19.76
CA ARG A 121 12.07 7.69 -21.16
C ARG A 121 11.98 9.21 -21.32
N ALA A 122 11.19 9.88 -20.48
CA ALA A 122 11.02 11.33 -20.50
C ALA A 122 12.31 12.12 -20.21
N LEU A 123 13.28 11.50 -19.53
CA LEU A 123 14.59 12.09 -19.24
C LEU A 123 15.69 11.57 -20.16
N GLU A 124 15.34 10.79 -21.19
CA GLU A 124 16.26 10.13 -22.13
C GLU A 124 17.35 9.33 -21.40
N LYS A 125 17.00 8.75 -20.25
CA LYS A 125 17.90 7.90 -19.47
C LYS A 125 17.66 6.42 -19.83
N PRO A 126 18.71 5.60 -19.88
CA PRO A 126 18.55 4.17 -20.08
C PRO A 126 17.73 3.58 -18.93
N ILE A 127 16.85 2.64 -19.26
CA ILE A 127 16.18 1.84 -18.24
C ILE A 127 17.24 0.94 -17.59
N PRO A 128 17.32 0.90 -16.25
CA PRO A 128 18.23 0.01 -15.57
C PRO A 128 17.96 -1.46 -15.92
N GLU A 129 19.02 -2.24 -16.13
CA GLU A 129 18.94 -3.65 -16.52
C GLU A 129 18.01 -4.46 -15.62
N PHE A 130 18.09 -4.27 -14.30
CA PHE A 130 17.24 -5.00 -13.36
C PHE A 130 15.74 -4.74 -13.57
N VAL A 131 15.34 -3.53 -13.99
CA VAL A 131 13.93 -3.25 -14.32
C VAL A 131 13.58 -3.90 -15.67
N GLY A 132 14.46 -3.77 -16.66
CA GLY A 132 14.26 -4.37 -17.98
C GLY A 132 14.10 -5.88 -17.94
N VAL A 133 14.87 -6.56 -17.10
CA VAL A 133 14.84 -8.03 -16.96
C VAL A 133 13.69 -8.49 -16.07
N TRP A 134 13.45 -7.83 -14.94
CA TRP A 134 12.45 -8.29 -13.96
C TRP A 134 11.01 -7.91 -14.32
N PHE A 135 10.84 -6.85 -15.11
CA PHE A 135 9.53 -6.28 -15.46
C PHE A 135 9.44 -6.01 -16.97
N ALA A 136 9.85 -7.00 -17.76
CA ALA A 136 9.90 -6.90 -19.22
C ALA A 136 8.52 -6.56 -19.82
N ASP A 137 7.45 -7.14 -19.27
CA ASP A 137 6.07 -6.89 -19.71
C ASP A 137 5.64 -5.44 -19.46
N GLU A 138 5.99 -4.87 -18.30
CA GLU A 138 5.71 -3.47 -17.99
C GLU A 138 6.49 -2.53 -18.92
N VAL A 139 7.75 -2.85 -19.23
CA VAL A 139 8.57 -2.06 -20.17
C VAL A 139 7.97 -2.10 -21.58
N ALA A 140 7.67 -3.30 -22.09
CA ALA A 140 7.07 -3.48 -23.40
C ALA A 140 5.71 -2.77 -23.52
N SER A 141 4.88 -2.84 -22.48
CA SER A 141 3.57 -2.17 -22.47
C SER A 141 3.68 -0.65 -22.62
N VAL A 142 4.66 0.00 -21.98
CA VAL A 142 4.89 1.45 -22.09
C VAL A 142 5.40 1.83 -23.48
N ASP A 143 6.25 0.98 -24.08
CA ASP A 143 6.77 1.23 -25.42
C ASP A 143 5.65 1.13 -26.47
N ILE A 144 4.70 0.19 -26.32
CA ILE A 144 3.50 0.08 -27.19
C ILE A 144 2.59 1.32 -27.04
N GLU A 145 2.25 1.70 -25.80
CA GLU A 145 1.42 2.89 -25.51
C GLU A 145 2.02 4.16 -26.15
N SER A 146 3.35 4.29 -26.13
CA SER A 146 4.06 5.43 -26.72
C SER A 146 3.92 5.48 -28.24
N VAL A 147 4.00 4.34 -28.93
CA VAL A 147 3.83 4.23 -30.39
C VAL A 147 2.39 4.53 -30.80
N GLU A 148 1.41 4.01 -30.08
CA GLU A 148 -0.02 4.27 -30.35
C GLU A 148 -0.36 5.75 -30.19
N THR A 149 0.16 6.39 -29.13
CA THR A 149 -0.04 7.83 -28.90
C THR A 149 0.55 8.66 -30.06
N LEU A 150 1.75 8.31 -30.53
CA LEU A 150 2.36 8.98 -31.68
C LEU A 150 1.59 8.77 -32.99
N ARG A 151 0.98 7.60 -33.19
CA ARG A 151 0.11 7.33 -34.34
C ARG A 151 -1.18 8.15 -34.27
N ALA A 152 -1.81 8.22 -33.10
CA ALA A 152 -3.04 9.00 -32.89
C ALA A 152 -2.84 10.50 -33.10
N MET A 153 -1.66 11.06 -32.80
CA MET A 153 -1.34 12.47 -33.04
C MET A 153 -1.02 12.81 -34.51
N ARG A 154 -0.78 11.79 -35.35
CA ARG A 154 -0.44 11.95 -36.78
C ARG A 154 -1.63 11.69 -37.71
N ALA A 155 -2.75 11.22 -37.17
CA ALA A 155 -4.02 11.02 -37.88
C ALA A 155 -4.93 12.23 -37.68
#